data_AF-A0A412IQL7-F1
#
_entry.id   AF-A0A412IQL7-F1
#
_cell.length_a   1.000
_cell.length_b   1.000
_cell.length_c   1.000
_cell.angle_alpha   90.00
_cell.angle_beta   90.00
_cell.angle_gamma   90.00
#
_symmetry.space_group_name_H-M   'P 1'
#
loop_
_entity.id
_entity.type
_entity.pdbx_description
1 polymer ?
#
loop_
_entity_poly.entity_id
_entity_poly.type
_entity_poly.pdbx_seq_one_letter_code
_entity_poly.pdbx_strand_id
1 'polypeptide(L)' 'MIQAPLEVYRIDMKYIRNLHNIDDRVLSVSPQIGKDERPFLGVLVICNEHKYCVPLSKPKEKHEKMRDKIDFKKIV' A
#
# COMPACT_ATOMS: atom_id res chain seq x y z
N MET A 1 -13.69 -6.08 18.01
CA MET A 1 -12.67 -5.78 16.97
C MET A 1 -11.33 -5.68 17.68
N ILE A 2 -10.38 -6.55 17.37
CA ILE A 2 -9.02 -6.44 17.92
C ILE A 2 -8.29 -5.40 17.06
N GLN A 3 -7.96 -4.24 17.63
CA GLN A 3 -7.06 -3.29 16.98
C GLN A 3 -5.63 -3.78 17.18
N ALA A 4 -5.02 -4.30 16.11
CA ALA A 4 -3.58 -4.48 16.07
C ALA A 4 -2.90 -3.09 16.09
N PRO A 5 -1.70 -2.95 16.67
CA PRO A 5 -0.91 -1.75 16.49
C PRO A 5 -0.72 -1.47 14.99
N LEU A 6 -0.83 -0.20 14.63
CA LEU A 6 -0.62 0.23 13.26
C LEU A 6 0.88 0.33 12.99
N GLU A 7 1.36 -0.47 12.04
CA GLU A 7 2.77 -0.63 11.74
C GLU A 7 3.07 -0.41 10.26
N VAL A 8 4.35 -0.16 9.98
CA VAL A 8 4.87 -0.02 8.61
C VAL A 8 5.60 -1.31 8.21
N TYR A 9 5.23 -1.84 7.05
CA TYR A 9 5.78 -3.08 6.51
C TYR A 9 6.48 -2.84 5.17
N ARG A 10 7.45 -3.71 4.88
CA ARG A 10 7.90 -4.00 3.52
C ARG A 10 7.36 -5.36 3.13
N ILE A 11 6.83 -5.45 1.90
CA ILE A 11 6.26 -6.69 1.37
C ILE A 11 7.23 -7.27 0.35
N ASP A 12 7.37 -8.59 0.37
CA ASP A 12 8.18 -9.31 -0.60
C ASP A 12 7.78 -8.99 -2.05
N MET A 13 8.77 -8.70 -2.87
CA MET A 13 8.57 -8.30 -4.26
C MET A 13 7.97 -9.42 -5.11
N LYS A 14 8.32 -10.69 -4.85
CA LYS A 14 7.76 -11.83 -5.60
C LYS A 14 6.28 -11.98 -5.29
N TYR A 15 5.88 -11.80 -4.02
CA TYR A 15 4.47 -11.78 -3.64
C TYR A 15 3.68 -10.68 -4.35
N ILE A 16 4.16 -9.44 -4.31
CA ILE A 16 3.50 -8.31 -5.02
C ILE A 16 3.44 -8.56 -6.53
N ARG A 17 4.50 -9.09 -7.14
CA ARG A 17 4.53 -9.42 -8.57
C ARG A 17 3.48 -10.47 -8.93
N ASN A 18 3.32 -11.51 -8.09
CA ASN A 18 2.31 -12.53 -8.32
C ASN A 18 0.90 -11.95 -8.26
N LEU A 19 0.63 -11.04 -7.30
CA LEU A 19 -0.66 -10.33 -7.23
C LEU A 19 -0.87 -9.41 -8.45
N HIS A 20 0.16 -8.67 -8.87
CA HIS A 20 0.09 -7.79 -10.05
C HIS A 20 -0.16 -8.57 -11.36
N ASN A 21 0.36 -9.79 -11.47
CA ASN A 21 0.09 -10.64 -12.63
C ASN A 21 -1.39 -11.07 -12.72
N ILE A 22 -2.12 -11.01 -11.60
CA ILE A 22 -3.56 -11.30 -11.53
C ILE A 22 -4.38 -10.01 -11.69
N ASP A 23 -3.95 -8.91 -11.08
CA ASP A 23 -4.62 -7.60 -11.11
C ASP A 23 -3.58 -6.47 -11.23
N ASP A 24 -3.58 -5.78 -12.38
CA ASP A 24 -2.62 -4.72 -12.72
C ASP A 24 -2.77 -3.43 -11.89
N ARG A 25 -3.82 -3.34 -11.05
CA ARG A 25 -4.01 -2.24 -10.09
C ARG A 25 -3.13 -2.38 -8.85
N VAL A 26 -2.55 -3.56 -8.61
CA VAL A 26 -1.61 -3.78 -7.51
C VAL A 26 -0.35 -2.97 -7.77
N LEU A 27 -0.02 -2.03 -6.88
CA LEU A 27 1.13 -1.14 -7.10
C LEU A 27 2.45 -1.91 -7.09
N SER A 28 3.20 -1.80 -8.19
CA SER A 28 4.54 -2.38 -8.31
C SER A 28 5.50 -1.86 -7.22
N VAL A 29 6.35 -2.77 -6.76
CA VAL A 29 7.49 -2.55 -5.85
C VAL A 29 8.81 -2.95 -6.50
N SER A 30 8.87 -2.91 -7.84
CA SER A 30 10.06 -3.32 -8.60
C SER A 30 11.21 -2.30 -8.45
N PRO A 31 12.43 -2.75 -8.11
CA PRO A 31 13.62 -1.91 -8.09
C PRO A 31 13.96 -1.32 -9.47
N GLN A 32 13.66 -2.05 -10.55
CA GLN A 32 13.93 -1.61 -11.93
C GLN A 32 13.23 -0.29 -12.30
N ILE A 33 12.11 0.02 -11.64
CA ILE A 33 11.36 1.27 -11.82
C ILE A 33 11.45 2.19 -10.58
N GLY A 34 12.38 1.91 -9.66
CA GLY A 34 12.62 2.68 -8.44
C GLY A 34 11.41 2.73 -7.50
N LYS A 35 10.71 1.60 -7.32
CA LYS A 35 9.52 1.47 -6.44
C LYS A 35 9.70 0.50 -5.27
N ASP A 36 10.88 -0.06 -5.10
CA ASP A 36 11.24 -1.05 -4.07
C ASP A 36 11.21 -0.52 -2.63
N GLU A 37 11.31 0.79 -2.45
CA GLU A 37 11.21 1.42 -1.12
C GLU A 37 9.77 1.63 -0.63
N ARG A 38 8.74 1.22 -1.40
CA ARG A 38 7.35 1.49 -1.06
C ARG A 38 6.97 0.83 0.28
N PRO A 39 6.68 1.62 1.33
CA PRO A 39 6.17 1.09 2.58
C PRO A 39 4.68 0.78 2.45
N PHE A 40 4.21 -0.16 3.24
CA PHE A 40 2.80 -0.49 3.40
C PHE A 40 2.38 -0.24 4.84
N LEU A 41 1.20 0.34 5.04
CA LEU A 41 0.63 0.62 6.35
C LEU A 41 -0.42 -0.44 6.66
N GLY A 42 -0.29 -1.13 7.78
CA GLY A 42 -1.22 -2.19 8.17
C GLY A 42 -1.02 -2.68 9.61
N VAL A 43 -1.74 -3.70 10.06
CA VAL A 43 -2.91 -4.31 9.42
C VAL A 43 -4.12 -3.39 9.64
N LEU A 44 -4.80 -2.97 8.57
CA LEU A 44 -5.95 -2.07 8.66
C LEU A 44 -7.27 -2.82 8.85
N VAL A 45 -7.45 -3.91 8.12
CA VAL A 45 -8.67 -4.73 8.14
C VAL A 45 -8.28 -6.20 8.04
N ILE A 46 -9.01 -7.05 8.76
CA ILE A 46 -8.91 -8.51 8.64
C ILE A 46 -10.23 -9.00 8.06
N CYS A 47 -10.19 -9.64 6.88
CA CYS A 47 -11.35 -10.28 6.26
C CYS A 47 -11.09 -11.80 6.18
N ASN A 48 -11.84 -12.57 6.98
CA ASN A 48 -11.56 -13.99 7.21
C ASN A 48 -10.12 -14.18 7.72
N GLU A 49 -9.29 -14.90 6.98
CA GLU A 49 -7.88 -15.15 7.32
C GLU A 49 -6.91 -14.12 6.71
N HIS A 50 -7.41 -13.18 5.90
CA HIS A 50 -6.58 -12.25 5.14
C HIS A 50 -6.42 -10.93 5.88
N LYS A 51 -5.17 -10.50 6.04
CA LYS A 51 -4.78 -9.22 6.65
C LYS A 51 -4.47 -8.21 5.55
N TYR A 52 -5.18 -7.08 5.54
CA TYR A 52 -5.03 -6.05 4.51
C TYR A 52 -4.17 -4.88 5.01
N CYS A 53 -3.36 -4.36 4.09
CA CYS A 53 -2.54 -3.16 4.27
C CYS A 53 -2.69 -2.27 3.04
N VAL A 54 -2.33 -0.99 3.16
CA VAL A 54 -2.37 -0.02 2.06
C VAL A 54 -0.97 0.45 1.69
N PRO A 55 -0.66 0.61 0.40
CA PRO A 55 0.61 1.18 -0.02
C PRO A 55 0.68 2.66 0.32
N LEU A 56 1.80 3.09 0.89
CA LEU A 56 2.14 4.51 0.99
C LEU A 56 2.79 4.99 -0.31
N SER A 57 2.67 6.29 -0.59
CA SER A 57 3.27 6.90 -1.77
C SER A 57 4.04 8.16 -1.38
N LYS A 58 5.20 8.37 -2.02
CA LYS A 58 5.97 9.60 -1.85
C LYS A 58 5.10 10.82 -2.24
N PRO A 59 5.28 11.98 -1.58
CA PRO A 59 4.66 13.22 -2.02
C PRO A 59 4.91 13.48 -3.51
N LYS A 60 3.90 14.00 -4.20
CA LYS A 60 3.93 14.38 -5.61
C LYS A 60 3.15 15.68 -5.76
N GLU A 61 3.47 16.49 -6.75
CA GLU A 61 2.77 17.77 -7.03
C GLU A 61 1.24 17.58 -7.09
N LYS A 62 0.75 16.50 -7.71
CA LYS A 62 -0.69 16.21 -7.76
C LYS A 62 -1.33 16.05 -6.37
N HIS A 63 -0.57 15.60 -5.36
CA HIS A 63 -1.08 15.41 -4.00
C HIS A 63 -1.37 16.73 -3.27
N GLU A 64 -0.84 17.85 -3.76
CA GLU A 64 -1.20 19.18 -3.24
C GLU A 64 -2.68 19.46 -3.46
N LYS A 65 -3.20 19.06 -4.62
CA LYS A 65 -4.58 19.31 -5.06
C LYS A 65 -5.54 18.16 -4.74
N MET A 66 -5.03 16.96 -4.48
CA MET A 66 -5.85 15.81 -4.12
C MET A 66 -6.47 15.99 -2.73
N ARG A 67 -7.79 15.81 -2.66
CA ARG A 67 -8.57 15.77 -1.40
C ARG A 67 -8.70 14.33 -0.92
N ASP A 68 -9.03 14.19 0.35
CA ASP A 68 -9.37 12.90 0.94
C ASP A 68 -10.58 12.26 0.24
N LYS A 69 -10.51 10.93 0.09
CA LYS A 69 -11.53 10.06 -0.48
C LYS A 69 -11.58 8.76 0.32
N ILE A 70 -12.59 7.93 0.05
CA ILE A 70 -12.71 6.61 0.68
C ILE A 70 -11.51 5.70 0.38
N ASP A 71 -10.86 5.88 -0.78
CA ASP A 71 -9.73 5.10 -1.29
C ASP A 71 -8.37 5.83 -1.19
N PHE A 72 -8.37 7.06 -0.65
CA PHE A 72 -7.16 7.88 -0.54
C PHE A 72 -7.24 8.79 0.69
N LYS A 73 -6.30 8.62 1.61
CA LYS A 73 -6.12 9.53 2.74
C LYS A 73 -4.81 10.27 2.60
N LYS A 74 -4.86 11.61 2.59
CA LYS A 74 -3.66 12.44 2.60
C LYS A 74 -3.05 12.44 4.01
N ILE A 75 -1.75 12.21 4.09
CA ILE A 75 -0.96 12.38 5.32
C ILE A 75 -0.37 13.79 5.24
N VAL A 76 -0.63 14.61 6.25
CA VAL A 76 -0.19 16.01 6.38
C VAL A 76 0.87 16.13 7.47
#